data_AF-A0A2R5EV84-F1
#
_entry.id   AF-A0A2R5EV84-F1
#
_cell.length_a   1.000
_cell.length_b   1.000
_cell.length_c   1.000
_cell.angle_alpha   90.00
_cell.angle_beta   90.00
_cell.angle_gamma   90.00
#
_symmetry.space_group_name_H-M   'P 1'
#
loop_
_entity.id
_entity.type
_entity.pdbx_description
1 polymer ?
#
loop_
_entity_poly.entity_id
_entity_poly.type
_entity_poly.pdbx_seq_one_letter_code
_entity_poly.pdbx_strand_id
1 'polypeptide(L)'
;MKITAIFDYRDDQEAEKQPDPVIPAVNISEDQLDTYMDLIKLRREFLEAVFGSIESTYGTIDACLEQEFGLDAERRAKVQKHYLV
;
A
#
# COMPACT_ATOMS: atom_id res chain seq x y z
N MET A 1 5.89 21.58 12.15
CA MET A 1 5.92 20.28 11.46
C MET A 1 6.93 20.39 10.32
N LYS A 2 7.97 19.55 10.29
CA LYS A 2 9.04 19.57 9.28
C LYS A 2 8.89 18.29 8.45
N ILE A 3 8.57 18.41 7.16
CA ILE A 3 8.44 17.27 6.24
C ILE A 3 9.86 16.88 5.82
N THR A 4 10.22 15.60 5.95
CA THR A 4 11.58 15.09 5.69
C THR A 4 11.66 14.13 4.51
N ALA A 5 10.55 13.54 4.08
CA ALA A 5 10.48 12.62 2.93
C ALA A 5 9.07 12.69 2.30
N ILE A 6 9.01 12.48 0.98
CA ILE A 6 7.78 12.28 0.21
C ILE A 6 7.96 10.99 -0.57
N PHE A 7 7.03 10.05 -0.39
CA PHE A 7 7.01 8.79 -1.13
C PHE A 7 5.96 8.87 -2.22
N ASP A 8 6.38 8.60 -3.43
CA ASP A 8 5.55 8.61 -4.61
C ASP A 8 5.26 7.17 -5.04
N TYR A 9 3.98 6.86 -5.27
CA TYR A 9 3.48 5.54 -5.67
C TYR A 9 3.08 5.49 -7.15
N ARG A 10 3.36 6.54 -7.91
CA ARG A 10 3.15 6.59 -9.36
C ARG A 10 4.02 5.56 -10.08
N ASP A 11 3.52 5.06 -11.21
CA ASP A 11 4.34 4.24 -12.10
C ASP A 11 5.32 5.09 -12.94
N ASP A 12 6.24 4.43 -13.66
CA ASP A 12 7.27 5.10 -14.46
C ASP A 12 6.65 6.07 -15.49
N GLN A 13 5.51 5.72 -16.10
CA GLN A 13 4.87 6.56 -17.12
C GLN A 13 4.19 7.79 -16.50
N GLU A 14 3.60 7.65 -15.33
CA GLU A 14 2.99 8.74 -14.56
C GLU A 14 4.06 9.72 -14.05
N ALA A 15 5.19 9.21 -13.57
CA ALA A 15 6.32 10.00 -13.09
C ALA A 15 6.98 10.80 -14.23
N GLU A 16 7.16 10.20 -15.42
CA GLU A 16 7.70 10.91 -16.60
C GLU A 16 6.82 12.08 -17.04
N LYS A 17 5.50 11.91 -16.99
CA LYS A 17 4.53 12.95 -17.38
C LYS A 17 4.41 14.06 -16.34
N GLN A 18 4.68 13.74 -15.07
CA GLN A 18 4.59 14.66 -13.96
C GLN A 18 5.83 14.53 -13.06
N PRO A 19 6.97 15.09 -13.48
CA PRO A 19 8.22 14.92 -12.73
C PRO A 19 8.11 15.52 -11.32
N ASP A 20 8.89 14.96 -10.40
CA ASP A 20 8.90 15.40 -9.01
C ASP A 20 9.24 16.89 -8.88
N PRO A 21 8.48 17.65 -8.07
CA PRO A 21 8.86 19.01 -7.75
C PRO A 21 10.13 19.00 -6.89
N VAL A 22 11.11 19.85 -7.24
CA VAL A 22 12.32 20.04 -6.42
C VAL A 22 11.92 20.72 -5.11
N ILE A 23 12.08 20.02 -3.97
CA ILE A 23 11.80 20.55 -2.64
C ILE A 23 13.12 20.93 -1.94
N PRO A 24 13.43 22.24 -1.77
CA PRO A 24 14.75 22.69 -1.28
C PRO A 24 15.14 22.23 0.13
N ALA A 25 14.17 21.78 0.94
CA ALA A 25 14.37 21.42 2.34
C ALA A 25 14.64 19.93 2.58
N VAL A 26 14.58 19.10 1.54
CA VAL A 26 14.77 17.65 1.62
C VAL A 26 16.19 17.34 1.10
N ASN A 27 17.09 16.99 2.02
CA ASN A 27 18.44 16.53 1.72
C ASN A 27 18.65 15.22 2.46
N ILE A 28 18.14 14.13 1.88
CA ILE A 28 18.34 12.77 2.38
C ILE A 28 19.57 12.23 1.65
N SER A 29 20.60 11.81 2.39
CA SER A 29 21.76 11.13 1.80
C SER A 29 21.39 9.71 1.39
N GLU A 30 22.09 9.15 0.39
CA GLU A 30 21.78 7.82 -0.17
C GLU A 30 21.72 6.71 0.91
N ASP A 31 22.60 6.76 1.92
CA ASP A 31 22.61 5.81 3.06
C ASP A 31 21.35 5.88 3.93
N GLN A 32 20.81 7.10 4.12
CA GLN A 32 19.57 7.31 4.86
C GLN A 32 18.39 6.82 4.04
N LEU A 33 18.41 7.04 2.73
CA LEU A 33 17.38 6.56 1.81
C LEU A 33 17.28 5.03 1.85
N ASP A 34 18.39 4.31 1.75
CA ASP A 34 18.41 2.85 1.85
C ASP A 34 17.85 2.34 3.18
N THR A 35 18.22 2.99 4.28
CA THR A 35 17.72 2.65 5.62
C THR A 35 16.20 2.85 5.71
N TYR A 36 15.68 3.95 5.16
CA TYR A 36 14.23 4.19 5.10
C TYR A 36 13.52 3.20 4.16
N MET A 37 14.12 2.88 3.02
CA MET A 37 13.58 1.92 2.07
C MET A 37 13.50 0.53 2.70
N ASP A 38 14.52 0.08 3.43
CA ASP A 38 14.50 -1.20 4.14
C ASP A 38 13.48 -1.24 5.29
N LEU A 39 13.26 -0.11 5.98
CA LEU A 39 12.25 0.00 7.02
C LEU A 39 10.81 -0.09 6.46
N ILE A 40 10.59 0.50 5.28
CA ILE A 40 9.27 0.61 4.64
C ILE A 40 9.03 -0.54 3.66
N LYS A 41 10.07 -1.33 3.34
CA LYS A 41 9.99 -2.47 2.44
C LYS A 41 8.92 -3.44 2.94
N LEU A 42 7.93 -3.66 2.10
CA LEU A 42 6.93 -4.68 2.34
C LEU A 42 7.61 -6.05 2.27
N ARG A 43 7.85 -6.65 3.44
CA ARG A 43 8.37 -8.01 3.55
C ARG A 43 7.21 -8.99 3.53
N ARG A 44 7.41 -10.13 2.85
CA ARG A 44 6.36 -11.15 2.63
C ARG A 44 5.74 -11.60 3.95
N GLU A 45 6.56 -11.76 4.97
CA GLU A 45 6.21 -12.24 6.30
C GLU A 45 5.16 -11.35 6.98
N PHE A 46 5.15 -10.05 6.67
CA PHE A 46 4.12 -9.14 7.18
C PHE A 46 2.75 -9.41 6.55
N LEU A 47 2.71 -9.63 5.23
CA LEU A 47 1.46 -10.01 4.55
C LEU A 47 0.98 -11.38 5.02
N GLU A 48 1.89 -12.35 5.18
CA GLU A 48 1.56 -13.67 5.72
C GLU A 48 0.98 -13.59 7.13
N ALA A 49 1.56 -12.76 8.01
CA ALA A 49 1.03 -12.53 9.34
C ALA A 49 -0.37 -11.90 9.32
N VAL A 50 -0.62 -10.94 8.41
CA VAL A 50 -1.95 -10.34 8.22
C VAL A 50 -2.95 -11.40 7.75
N PHE A 51 -2.62 -12.20 6.73
CA PHE A 51 -3.52 -13.24 6.24
C PHE A 51 -3.78 -14.33 7.29
N GLY A 52 -2.76 -14.72 8.07
CA GLY A 52 -2.94 -15.63 9.20
C GLY A 52 -3.84 -15.05 10.30
N SER A 53 -3.72 -13.74 10.58
CA SER A 53 -4.62 -13.05 11.51
C SER A 53 -6.06 -13.02 10.99
N ILE A 54 -6.26 -12.80 9.69
CA ILE A 54 -7.58 -12.82 9.05
C ILE A 54 -8.19 -14.22 9.15
N GLU A 55 -7.45 -15.27 8.80
CA GLU A 55 -7.91 -16.65 8.86
C GLU A 55 -8.26 -17.07 10.30
N SER A 56 -7.41 -16.75 11.27
CA SER A 56 -7.66 -17.10 12.68
C SER A 56 -8.81 -16.32 13.32
N THR A 57 -9.09 -15.09 12.87
CA THR A 57 -10.14 -14.23 13.47
C THR A 57 -11.48 -14.38 12.77
N TYR A 58 -11.49 -14.47 11.44
CA TYR A 58 -12.70 -14.45 10.61
C TYR A 58 -12.91 -15.75 9.79
N GLY A 59 -11.93 -16.65 9.75
CA GLY A 59 -11.96 -17.89 8.97
C GLY A 59 -11.65 -17.69 7.48
N THR A 60 -12.19 -16.64 6.85
CA THR A 60 -11.94 -16.33 5.43
C THR A 60 -11.78 -14.83 5.20
N ILE A 61 -11.08 -14.47 4.12
CA ILE A 61 -10.99 -13.07 3.66
C ILE A 61 -12.38 -12.50 3.36
N ASP A 62 -13.25 -13.30 2.74
CA ASP A 62 -14.63 -12.90 2.42
C ASP A 62 -15.42 -12.51 3.68
N ALA A 63 -15.29 -13.27 4.76
CA ALA A 63 -15.93 -12.97 6.05
C ALA A 63 -15.35 -11.69 6.68
N CYS A 64 -14.03 -11.48 6.61
CA CYS A 64 -13.40 -10.24 7.07
C CYS A 64 -13.91 -9.01 6.29
N LEU A 65 -13.95 -9.11 4.95
CA LEU A 65 -14.44 -8.04 4.09
C LEU A 65 -15.91 -7.69 4.36
N GLU A 66 -16.75 -8.70 4.59
CA GLU A 66 -18.15 -8.49 4.90
C GLU A 66 -18.35 -7.90 6.31
N GLN A 67 -17.64 -8.41 7.32
CA GLN A 67 -17.81 -7.98 8.71
C GLN A 67 -17.24 -6.58 8.98
N GLU A 68 -16.01 -6.29 8.54
CA GLU A 68 -15.34 -5.03 8.88
C GLU A 68 -15.68 -3.90 7.91
N PHE A 69 -15.96 -4.23 6.65
CA PHE A 69 -16.13 -3.24 5.58
C PHE A 69 -17.53 -3.26 4.95
N GLY A 70 -18.40 -4.19 5.35
CA GLY A 70 -19.72 -4.34 4.75
C GLY A 70 -19.66 -4.77 3.29
N LEU A 71 -18.54 -5.34 2.84
CA LEU A 71 -18.34 -5.82 1.47
C LEU A 71 -18.88 -7.24 1.34
N ASP A 72 -20.20 -7.37 1.29
CA ASP A 72 -20.90 -8.60 0.96
C ASP A 72 -20.61 -9.09 -0.47
N ALA A 73 -21.07 -10.29 -0.80
CA ALA A 73 -20.84 -10.90 -2.11
C ALA A 73 -21.33 -10.04 -3.30
N GLU A 74 -22.46 -9.33 -3.17
CA GLU A 74 -23.00 -8.50 -4.24
C GLU A 74 -22.11 -7.26 -4.48
N ARG A 75 -21.68 -6.62 -3.39
CA ARG A 75 -20.79 -5.45 -3.44
C ARG A 75 -19.40 -5.85 -3.93
N ARG A 76 -18.86 -7.00 -3.50
CA ARG A 76 -17.59 -7.54 -4.03
C ARG A 76 -17.68 -7.79 -5.53
N ALA A 77 -18.77 -8.38 -6.02
CA ALA A 77 -18.95 -8.61 -7.45
C ALA A 77 -18.96 -7.31 -8.27
N LYS A 78 -19.54 -6.22 -7.74
CA LYS A 78 -19.52 -4.90 -8.38
C LYS A 78 -18.10 -4.33 -8.49
N VAL A 79 -17.33 -4.40 -7.40
CA VAL A 79 -15.93 -3.94 -7.38
C VAL A 79 -15.07 -4.78 -8.32
N GLN A 80 -15.18 -6.11 -8.25
CA GLN A 80 -14.44 -7.03 -9.12
C GLN A 80 -14.72 -6.76 -10.60
N LYS A 81 -15.99 -6.57 -10.99
CA LYS A 81 -16.34 -6.22 -12.36
C LYS A 81 -15.68 -4.93 -12.86
N HIS A 82 -15.43 -3.96 -11.98
CA HIS A 82 -14.79 -2.71 -12.35
C HIS A 82 -13.28 -2.86 -12.58
N TYR A 83 -12.61 -3.73 -11.82
CA TYR A 83 -11.15 -3.81 -11.79
C TYR A 83 -10.54 -5.08 -12.42
N LEU A 84 -11.32 -6.15 -12.68
CA LEU A 84 -10.81 -7.45 -13.14
C LEU A 84 -11.17 -7.82 -14.59
N VAL A 85 -11.65 -6.86 -15.40
CA VAL A 85 -12.03 -6.95 -16.84
C VAL A 85 -12.06 -8.36 -17.45
#